data_AF-A0A847C2B1-F1
#
_entry.id   AF-A0A847C2B1-F1
#
_cell.length_a   1.000
_cell.length_b   1.000
_cell.length_c   1.000
_cell.angle_alpha   90.00
_cell.angle_beta   90.00
_cell.angle_gamma   90.00
#
_symmetry.space_group_name_H-M   'P 1'
#
loop_
_entity.id
_entity.type
_entity.pdbx_description
1 polymer ?
#
loop_
_entity_poly.entity_id
_entity_poly.type
_entity_poly.pdbx_seq_one_letter_code
_entity_poly.pdbx_strand_id
1 'polypeptide(L)'
;MIGKRIQEILDKKGMTQAELAELTGMSLAHINRIINGKSEPDKTVAKIAEALDVPVHALYSEDAQISALAIKNLEKLPADIVKAIGDRKKLDYIVLGLELSETPDVTPEEIKIIVEQMRVFKQKVKEMRKK
;
A
#
# COMPACT_ATOMS: atom_id res chain seq x y z
N MET A 1 11.52 -5.44 -0.54
CA MET A 1 12.34 -5.07 -1.71
C MET A 1 12.20 -6.13 -2.79
N ILE A 2 12.05 -5.72 -4.06
CA ILE A 2 11.74 -6.60 -5.21
C ILE A 2 12.79 -7.71 -5.43
N GLY A 3 14.08 -7.41 -5.23
CA GLY A 3 15.18 -8.35 -5.42
C GLY A 3 15.09 -9.59 -4.54
N LYS A 4 14.74 -9.41 -3.25
CA LYS A 4 14.52 -10.52 -2.31
C LYS A 4 13.37 -11.43 -2.77
N ARG A 5 12.29 -10.82 -3.26
CA ARG A 5 11.11 -11.55 -3.76
C ARG A 5 11.42 -12.34 -5.03
N ILE A 6 12.23 -11.77 -5.93
CA ILE A 6 12.72 -12.49 -7.12
C ILE A 6 13.51 -13.75 -6.69
N GLN A 7 14.41 -13.61 -5.70
CA GLN A 7 15.15 -14.77 -5.18
C GLN A 7 14.23 -15.83 -4.57
N GLU A 8 13.24 -15.44 -3.78
CA GLU A 8 12.26 -16.37 -3.20
C GLU A 8 11.47 -17.15 -4.27
N ILE A 9 11.13 -16.51 -5.39
CA ILE A 9 10.41 -17.17 -6.50
C ILE A 9 11.33 -18.15 -7.22
N LEU A 10 12.58 -17.77 -7.46
CA LEU A 10 13.60 -18.64 -8.05
C LEU A 10 13.79 -19.92 -7.21
N ASP A 11 13.97 -19.77 -5.90
CA ASP A 11 14.15 -20.89 -4.97
C ASP A 11 12.94 -21.85 -5.00
N LYS A 12 11.72 -21.30 -5.02
CA LYS A 12 10.48 -22.10 -5.11
C LYS A 12 10.34 -22.85 -6.44
N LYS A 13 10.85 -22.28 -7.53
CA LYS A 13 10.80 -22.88 -8.86
C LYS A 13 12.01 -23.77 -9.16
N GLY A 14 12.99 -23.85 -8.25
CA GLY A 14 14.25 -24.56 -8.49
C GLY A 14 15.08 -23.94 -9.62
N MET A 15 14.88 -22.65 -9.90
CA MET A 15 15.55 -21.91 -10.97
C MET A 15 16.74 -21.14 -10.39
N THR A 16 17.80 -21.04 -11.16
CA THR A 16 19.00 -20.26 -10.85
C THR A 16 18.89 -18.84 -11.40
N GLN A 17 19.70 -17.93 -10.86
CA GLN A 17 19.82 -16.57 -11.41
C GLN A 17 20.38 -16.55 -12.84
N ALA A 18 21.17 -17.56 -13.21
CA ALA A 18 21.72 -17.71 -14.56
C ALA A 18 20.63 -18.08 -15.56
N GLU A 19 19.75 -19.02 -15.22
CA GLU A 19 18.59 -19.37 -16.04
C GLU A 19 17.64 -18.18 -16.19
N LEU A 20 17.42 -17.39 -15.13
CA LEU A 20 16.65 -16.15 -15.23
C LEU A 20 17.30 -15.14 -16.18
N ALA A 21 18.63 -15.01 -16.14
CA ALA A 21 19.38 -14.12 -17.03
C ALA A 21 19.21 -14.54 -18.50
N GLU A 22 19.29 -15.84 -18.78
CA GLU A 22 19.06 -16.40 -20.12
C GLU A 22 17.62 -16.15 -20.61
N LEU A 23 16.62 -16.47 -19.79
CA LEU A 23 15.20 -16.29 -20.14
C LEU A 23 14.83 -14.83 -20.38
N THR A 24 15.42 -13.91 -19.62
CA THR A 24 15.16 -12.47 -19.76
C THR A 24 16.01 -11.78 -20.84
N GLY A 25 17.03 -12.47 -21.37
CA GLY A 25 18.06 -11.89 -22.24
C GLY A 25 18.92 -10.83 -21.55
N MET A 26 19.02 -10.88 -20.21
CA MET A 26 19.79 -9.93 -19.39
C MET A 26 21.14 -10.55 -19.00
N SER A 27 22.12 -9.72 -18.64
CA SER A 27 23.37 -10.25 -18.10
C SER A 27 23.18 -10.75 -16.68
N LEU A 28 23.87 -11.84 -16.32
CA LEU A 28 23.89 -12.37 -14.96
C LEU A 28 24.32 -11.31 -13.93
N ALA A 29 25.24 -10.42 -14.32
CA ALA A 29 25.65 -9.29 -13.49
C ALA A 29 24.50 -8.31 -13.20
N HIS A 30 23.64 -8.04 -14.19
CA HIS A 30 22.48 -7.17 -14.01
C HIS A 30 21.43 -7.82 -13.10
N ILE A 31 21.12 -9.11 -13.30
CA ILE A 31 20.23 -9.87 -12.42
C ILE A 31 20.74 -9.87 -10.98
N ASN A 32 22.04 -10.14 -10.77
CA ASN A 32 22.66 -10.09 -9.45
C ASN A 32 22.54 -8.70 -8.80
N ARG A 33 22.73 -7.62 -9.56
CA ARG A 33 22.56 -6.26 -9.02
C ARG A 33 21.12 -6.00 -8.59
N ILE A 34 20.14 -6.48 -9.35
CA ILE A 34 18.72 -6.36 -9.02
C ILE A 34 18.40 -7.12 -7.73
N ILE A 35 18.80 -8.40 -7.65
CA ILE A 35 18.51 -9.27 -6.50
C ILE A 35 19.13 -8.72 -5.22
N ASN A 36 20.36 -8.21 -5.30
CA ASN A 36 21.06 -7.61 -4.16
C ASN A 36 20.66 -6.16 -3.87
N GLY A 37 19.64 -5.60 -4.54
CA GLY A 37 19.15 -4.24 -4.31
C GLY A 37 20.12 -3.12 -4.75
N LYS A 38 21.12 -3.44 -5.56
CA LYS A 38 22.09 -2.48 -6.14
C LYS A 38 21.58 -1.82 -7.43
N SER A 39 20.44 -2.26 -7.94
CA SER A 39 19.77 -1.71 -9.13
C SER A 39 18.27 -1.93 -9.00
N GLU A 40 17.48 -0.92 -9.28
CA GLU A 40 16.03 -1.04 -9.32
C GLU A 40 15.60 -1.44 -10.74
N PRO A 41 14.86 -2.54 -10.91
CA PRO A 41 14.31 -2.91 -12.19
C PRO A 41 13.07 -2.04 -12.43
N ASP A 42 13.14 -1.06 -13.31
CA ASP A 42 11.93 -0.32 -13.76
C ASP A 42 11.41 -0.92 -15.07
N LYS A 43 12.22 -0.82 -16.12
CA LYS A 43 11.86 -1.30 -17.47
C LYS A 43 11.97 -2.82 -17.62
N THR A 44 12.58 -3.51 -16.66
CA THR A 44 12.88 -4.95 -16.71
C THR A 44 11.92 -5.78 -15.87
N VAL A 45 11.05 -5.16 -15.04
CA VAL A 45 10.09 -5.87 -14.19
C VAL A 45 9.19 -6.78 -15.00
N ALA A 46 8.61 -6.27 -16.08
CA ALA A 46 7.68 -7.03 -16.92
C ALA A 46 8.35 -8.28 -17.51
N LYS A 47 9.59 -8.14 -18.00
CA LYS A 47 10.38 -9.25 -18.54
C LYS A 47 10.72 -10.29 -17.48
N ILE A 48 11.08 -9.85 -16.28
CA ILE A 48 11.38 -10.74 -15.15
C ILE A 48 10.11 -11.49 -14.73
N ALA A 49 8.96 -10.81 -14.67
CA ALA A 49 7.68 -11.42 -14.32
C ALA A 49 7.27 -12.48 -15.36
N GLU A 50 7.41 -12.16 -16.65
CA GLU A 50 7.15 -13.06 -17.77
C GLU A 50 8.08 -14.29 -17.74
N ALA A 51 9.40 -14.09 -17.58
CA ALA A 51 10.36 -15.18 -17.49
C ALA A 51 10.15 -16.09 -16.28
N LEU A 52 9.63 -15.53 -15.18
CA LEU A 52 9.28 -16.28 -13.98
C LEU A 52 7.87 -16.88 -14.05
N ASP A 53 7.09 -16.63 -15.10
CA ASP A 53 5.70 -17.04 -15.24
C ASP A 53 4.87 -16.68 -13.99
N VAL A 54 4.89 -15.39 -13.65
CA VAL A 54 4.11 -14.80 -12.56
C VAL A 54 3.57 -13.44 -12.98
N PRO A 55 2.43 -13.00 -12.44
CA PRO A 55 1.98 -11.63 -12.68
C PRO A 55 2.95 -10.62 -12.03
N VAL A 56 3.11 -9.44 -12.65
CA VAL A 56 4.05 -8.38 -12.20
C VAL A 56 3.92 -8.06 -10.71
N HIS A 57 2.68 -8.01 -10.18
CA HIS A 57 2.44 -7.71 -8.77
C HIS A 57 3.05 -8.76 -7.81
N ALA A 58 3.27 -10.00 -8.27
CA ALA A 58 3.86 -11.06 -7.45
C ALA A 58 5.35 -10.85 -7.16
N LEU A 59 6.03 -9.98 -7.91
CA LEU A 59 7.42 -9.60 -7.66
C LEU A 59 7.58 -8.62 -6.49
N TYR A 60 6.50 -8.01 -6.04
CA TYR A 60 6.50 -7.14 -4.87
C TYR A 60 6.24 -7.97 -3.60
N SER A 61 6.84 -7.58 -2.47
CA SER A 61 6.63 -8.25 -1.16
C SER A 61 5.16 -8.25 -0.74
N GLU A 62 4.79 -9.00 0.31
CA GLU A 62 3.40 -9.20 0.77
C GLU A 62 2.58 -7.95 1.09
N ASP A 63 3.13 -6.74 0.94
CA ASP A 63 2.36 -5.51 0.68
C ASP A 63 1.42 -5.66 -0.55
N ALA A 64 1.69 -6.61 -1.46
CA ALA A 64 0.83 -6.98 -2.57
C ALA A 64 -0.39 -7.84 -2.17
N GLN A 65 -0.35 -8.56 -1.03
CA GLN A 65 -1.56 -9.20 -0.49
C GLN A 65 -2.56 -8.15 -0.02
N ILE A 66 -2.06 -7.02 0.51
CA ILE A 66 -2.89 -5.85 0.80
C ILE A 66 -3.59 -5.41 -0.48
N SER A 67 -2.94 -5.43 -1.64
CA SER A 67 -3.54 -4.95 -2.90
C SER A 67 -4.73 -5.81 -3.37
N ALA A 68 -4.62 -7.14 -3.41
CA ALA A 68 -5.71 -7.98 -3.91
C ALA A 68 -6.89 -8.12 -2.91
N LEU A 69 -6.60 -8.23 -1.62
CA LEU A 69 -7.62 -8.28 -0.57
C LEU A 69 -8.25 -6.90 -0.34
N ALA A 70 -7.48 -5.81 -0.39
CA ALA A 70 -8.03 -4.46 -0.32
C ALA A 70 -8.91 -4.17 -1.52
N ILE A 71 -8.53 -4.50 -2.77
CA ILE A 71 -9.40 -4.26 -3.93
C ILE A 71 -10.77 -4.94 -3.77
N LYS A 72 -10.81 -6.20 -3.32
CA LYS A 72 -12.06 -6.92 -3.09
C LYS A 72 -12.87 -6.38 -1.89
N ASN A 73 -12.20 -5.83 -0.88
CA ASN A 73 -12.85 -5.20 0.27
C ASN A 73 -13.29 -3.75 -0.05
N LEU A 74 -12.60 -3.05 -0.93
CA LEU A 74 -12.92 -1.71 -1.42
C LEU A 74 -14.25 -1.70 -2.17
N GLU A 75 -14.57 -2.76 -2.93
CA GLU A 75 -15.89 -2.93 -3.56
C GLU A 75 -17.04 -2.99 -2.55
N LYS A 76 -16.76 -3.44 -1.32
CA LYS A 76 -17.73 -3.53 -0.24
C LYS A 76 -17.78 -2.26 0.62
N LEU A 77 -16.87 -1.32 0.41
CA LEU A 77 -16.88 -0.08 1.14
C LEU A 77 -17.98 0.85 0.61
N PRO A 78 -18.61 1.63 1.50
CA PRO A 78 -19.46 2.73 1.10
C PRO A 78 -18.76 3.69 0.13
N ALA A 79 -19.50 4.18 -0.88
CA ALA A 79 -18.94 4.97 -1.98
C ALA A 79 -18.27 6.29 -1.51
N ASP A 80 -18.74 6.84 -0.40
CA ASP A 80 -18.18 8.01 0.27
C ASP A 80 -16.80 7.75 0.87
N ILE A 81 -16.52 6.54 1.37
CA ILE A 81 -15.19 6.14 1.84
C ILE A 81 -14.23 6.01 0.66
N VAL A 82 -14.65 5.34 -0.42
CA VAL A 82 -13.85 5.22 -1.65
C VAL A 82 -13.49 6.61 -2.20
N LYS A 83 -14.46 7.53 -2.21
CA LYS A 83 -14.25 8.93 -2.62
C LYS A 83 -13.30 9.67 -1.69
N ALA A 84 -13.35 9.40 -0.39
CA ALA A 84 -12.48 10.03 0.60
C ALA A 84 -11.02 9.55 0.49
N ILE A 85 -10.78 8.30 0.08
CA ILE A 85 -9.43 7.78 -0.18
C ILE A 85 -8.74 8.56 -1.34
N GLY A 86 -9.51 9.04 -2.31
CA GLY A 86 -9.00 9.87 -3.42
C GLY A 86 -8.78 11.36 -3.07
N ASP A 87 -9.18 11.82 -1.88
CA ASP A 87 -9.10 13.22 -1.47
C ASP A 87 -8.02 13.41 -0.40
N ARG A 88 -6.92 14.07 -0.77
CA ARG A 88 -5.76 14.29 0.11
C ARG A 88 -6.12 14.91 1.46
N LYS A 89 -7.12 15.80 1.51
CA LYS A 89 -7.53 16.42 2.78
C LYS A 89 -8.37 15.48 3.64
N LYS A 90 -9.11 14.56 3.01
CA LYS A 90 -9.95 13.59 3.73
C LYS A 90 -9.16 12.41 4.25
N LEU A 91 -8.08 12.04 3.57
CA LEU A 91 -7.15 11.01 4.01
C LEU A 91 -6.63 11.26 5.43
N ASP A 92 -6.24 12.48 5.75
CA ASP A 92 -5.72 12.83 7.09
C ASP A 92 -6.75 12.51 8.20
N TYR A 93 -8.05 12.69 7.94
CA TYR A 93 -9.10 12.35 8.89
C TYR A 93 -9.33 10.84 9.02
N ILE A 94 -9.16 10.08 7.93
CA ILE A 94 -9.25 8.62 7.95
C ILE A 94 -8.10 8.06 8.80
N VAL A 95 -6.88 8.55 8.58
CA VAL A 95 -5.70 8.14 9.36
C VAL A 95 -5.90 8.41 10.84
N LEU A 96 -6.35 9.62 11.20
CA LEU A 96 -6.65 9.95 12.60
C LEU A 96 -7.70 9.01 13.21
N GLY A 97 -8.75 8.64 12.45
CA GLY A 97 -9.76 7.70 12.92
C GLY A 97 -9.20 6.30 13.19
N LEU A 98 -8.26 5.83 12.35
CA LEU A 98 -7.57 4.55 12.54
C LEU A 98 -6.66 4.59 13.78
N GLU A 99 -5.88 5.66 13.95
CA GLU A 99 -5.04 5.85 15.15
C GLU A 99 -5.87 5.82 16.43
N LEU A 100 -7.03 6.48 16.43
CA LEU A 100 -7.96 6.45 17.57
C LEU A 100 -8.54 5.05 17.81
N SER A 101 -8.80 4.27 16.75
CA SER A 101 -9.33 2.91 16.90
C SER A 101 -8.34 1.93 17.56
N GLU A 102 -7.05 2.24 17.52
CA GLU A 102 -6.00 1.47 18.20
C GLU A 102 -5.84 1.87 19.67
N THR A 103 -6.48 2.95 20.11
CA THR A 103 -6.45 3.37 21.51
C THR A 103 -7.50 2.59 22.33
N PRO A 104 -7.10 1.91 23.42
CA PRO A 104 -7.96 0.95 24.12
C PRO A 104 -9.16 1.58 24.85
N ASP A 105 -9.14 2.90 25.09
CA ASP A 105 -10.11 3.59 25.95
C ASP A 105 -11.02 4.57 25.19
N VAL A 106 -11.04 4.53 23.85
CA VAL A 106 -11.83 5.46 23.05
C VAL A 106 -12.82 4.72 22.16
N THR A 107 -14.10 4.87 22.50
CA THR A 107 -15.20 4.31 21.71
C THR A 107 -15.62 5.24 20.56
N PRO A 108 -16.20 4.71 19.48
CA PRO A 108 -16.78 5.53 18.41
C PRO A 108 -17.83 6.54 18.92
N GLU A 109 -18.62 6.16 19.92
CA GLU A 109 -19.61 7.01 20.56
C GLU A 109 -18.97 8.22 21.26
N GLU A 110 -17.87 8.02 21.98
CA GLU A 110 -17.12 9.09 22.63
C GLU A 110 -16.49 10.05 21.62
N ILE A 111 -15.93 9.53 20.51
CA ILE A 111 -15.42 10.35 19.41
C ILE A 111 -16.54 11.23 18.84
N LYS A 112 -17.73 10.66 18.63
CA LYS A 112 -18.89 11.41 18.12
C LYS A 112 -19.28 12.55 19.05
N ILE A 113 -19.27 12.32 20.36
CA ILE A 113 -19.54 13.35 21.37
C ILE A 113 -18.49 14.48 21.29
N ILE A 114 -17.20 14.12 21.21
CA ILE A 114 -16.10 15.08 21.10
C ILE A 114 -16.25 15.95 19.85
N VAL A 115 -16.55 15.34 18.69
CA VAL A 115 -16.73 16.05 17.42
C VAL A 115 -17.91 17.02 17.48
N GLU A 116 -19.03 16.62 18.08
CA GLU A 116 -20.18 17.51 18.24
C GLU A 116 -19.89 18.66 19.21
N GLN A 117 -19.19 18.42 20.32
CA GLN A 117 -18.76 19.50 21.21
C GLN A 117 -17.82 20.49 20.52
N MET A 118 -16.86 20.00 19.73
CA MET A 118 -15.98 20.84 18.92
C MET A 118 -16.79 21.70 17.93
N ARG A 119 -17.83 21.14 17.31
CA ARG A 119 -18.70 21.86 16.37
C ARG A 119 -19.45 23.01 17.06
N VAL A 120 -20.06 22.73 18.21
CA VAL A 120 -20.74 23.74 19.03
C VAL A 120 -19.77 24.84 19.46
N PHE A 121 -18.58 24.46 19.92
CA PHE A 121 -17.56 25.43 20.33
C PHE A 121 -17.14 26.34 19.17
N LYS A 122 -16.86 25.78 17.99
CA LYS A 122 -16.51 26.58 16.79
C LYS A 122 -17.61 27.58 16.42
N GLN A 123 -18.87 27.21 16.58
CA GLN A 123 -20.00 28.11 16.31
C GLN A 123 -20.04 29.29 17.31
N LYS A 124 -19.90 29.00 18.61
CA LYS A 124 -19.81 30.05 19.65
C LYS A 124 -18.66 31.03 19.37
N VAL A 125 -17.48 30.52 19.01
CA VAL A 125 -16.32 31.36 18.65
C VAL A 125 -16.61 32.25 17.45
N LYS A 126 -17.30 31.72 16.42
CA LYS A 126 -17.69 32.49 15.24
C LYS A 126 -18.69 33.59 15.57
N GLU A 127 -19.61 33.36 16.50
CA GLU A 127 -20.58 34.36 16.97
C GLU A 127 -19.93 35.46 17.81
N MET A 128 -18.96 35.10 18.67
CA MET A 128 -18.19 36.09 19.45
C MET A 128 -17.36 37.02 18.56
N ARG A 129 -16.80 36.51 17.45
CA ARG A 129 -16.02 37.33 16.49
C ARG A 129 -16.86 38.26 15.61
N LYS A 130 -18.19 38.12 15.62
CA LYS A 130 -19.13 38.96 14.86
C LYS A 130 -19.71 40.11 15.68
N LYS A 131 -19.46 40.14 16.99
CA LYS A 131 -19.80 41.23 17.90
C LYS A 131 -18.59 42.13 18.08
#